data_AF-A0A2I1GA36-F1
#
_entry.id   AF-A0A2I1GA36-F1
#
_cell.length_a   1.000
_cell.length_b   1.000
_cell.length_c   1.000
_cell.angle_alpha   90.00
_cell.angle_beta   90.00
_cell.angle_gamma   90.00
#
_symmetry.space_group_name_H-M   'P 1'
#
loop_
_entity.id
_entity.type
_entity.pdbx_description
1 polymer ?
#
loop_
_entity_poly.entity_id
_entity_poly.type
_entity_poly.pdbx_seq_one_letter_code
_entity_poly.pdbx_strand_id
1 'polypeptide(L)'
;MDFGSFNIYLATDYPLINVGENKAQSSTFHIITNYHHDAIKLLNGTFNLNTWVSMKTLNYLFNEFPDYENEIIEELQGSGIQGIFDKLILTNSNYFISGPEGCAHAKSKFSRKIGEERRRLIEDRNINILNNITRWPLY
;
A
#
# COMPACT_ATOMS: atom_id res chain seq x y z
N MET A 1 19.83 -1.51 14.03
CA MET A 1 20.05 -1.16 12.61
C MET A 1 19.71 0.29 12.47
N ASP A 2 20.66 1.10 12.05
CA ASP A 2 20.42 2.52 11.78
C ASP A 2 19.71 2.59 10.42
N PHE A 3 18.40 2.76 10.44
CA PHE A 3 17.61 2.98 9.23
C PHE A 3 17.84 4.43 8.83
N GLY A 4 18.95 4.73 8.13
CA GLY A 4 19.08 6.01 7.42
C GLY A 4 17.80 6.32 6.65
N SER A 5 17.44 7.58 6.46
CA SER A 5 16.12 8.11 6.04
C SER A 5 15.36 7.31 4.96
N PHE A 6 14.80 6.15 5.28
CA PHE A 6 14.02 5.32 4.38
C PHE A 6 12.58 5.84 4.39
N ASN A 7 12.07 6.21 3.22
CA ASN A 7 10.65 6.45 3.04
C ASN A 7 9.95 5.10 2.87
N ILE A 8 9.25 4.65 3.91
CA ILE A 8 8.54 3.37 3.87
C ILE A 8 7.12 3.63 3.39
N TYR A 9 6.66 2.85 2.41
CA TYR A 9 5.28 2.84 1.97
C TYR A 9 4.62 1.51 2.33
N LEU A 10 3.50 1.55 3.06
CA LEU A 10 2.72 0.38 3.42
C LEU A 10 1.49 0.27 2.51
N ALA A 11 1.53 -0.67 1.58
CA ALA A 11 0.34 -1.10 0.83
C ALA A 11 -0.46 -2.08 1.70
N THR A 12 -1.70 -1.73 2.03
CA THR A 12 -2.52 -2.50 2.97
C THR A 12 -4.01 -2.35 2.69
N ASP A 13 -4.75 -3.45 2.71
CA ASP A 13 -6.22 -3.45 2.60
C ASP A 13 -6.92 -2.99 3.91
N TYR A 14 -6.14 -2.64 4.94
CA TYR A 14 -6.67 -2.10 6.20
C TYR A 14 -7.27 -0.69 5.97
N PRO A 15 -8.45 -0.38 6.53
CA PRO A 15 -9.08 0.93 6.36
C PRO A 15 -8.28 2.03 7.05
N LEU A 16 -7.54 2.79 6.25
CA LEU A 16 -6.71 3.90 6.74
C LEU A 16 -7.51 5.17 7.01
N ILE A 17 -8.70 5.30 6.40
CA ILE A 17 -9.62 6.41 6.64
C ILE A 17 -10.75 5.92 7.54
N ASN A 18 -10.93 6.61 8.67
CA ASN A 18 -11.85 6.21 9.72
C ASN A 18 -13.24 6.80 9.46
N VAL A 19 -14.03 6.18 8.58
CA VAL A 19 -15.43 6.58 8.34
C VAL A 19 -16.35 5.39 8.60
N GLY A 20 -16.79 5.27 9.85
CA GLY A 20 -17.69 4.22 10.31
C GLY A 20 -16.94 2.97 10.76
N GLU A 21 -17.15 2.59 12.01
CA GLU A 21 -16.62 1.34 12.58
C GLU A 21 -16.99 0.16 11.65
N ASN A 22 -15.97 -0.53 11.13
CA ASN A 22 -16.06 -1.82 10.41
C ASN A 22 -16.33 -1.83 8.89
N LYS A 23 -16.15 -0.74 8.13
CA LYS A 23 -16.15 -0.88 6.66
C LYS A 23 -14.82 -1.43 6.16
N ALA A 24 -14.81 -2.73 5.83
CA ALA A 24 -13.73 -3.38 5.11
C ALA A 24 -13.49 -2.72 3.75
N GLN A 25 -12.25 -2.30 3.47
CA GLN A 25 -11.85 -1.71 2.18
C GLN A 25 -11.56 -2.74 1.09
N SER A 26 -11.62 -4.04 1.42
CA SER A 26 -11.36 -5.13 0.49
C SER A 26 -12.45 -6.19 0.62
N SER A 27 -12.90 -6.70 -0.53
CA SER A 27 -13.89 -7.78 -0.61
C SER A 27 -13.34 -9.13 -0.15
N THR A 28 -12.08 -9.19 0.28
CA THR A 28 -11.48 -10.40 0.88
C THR A 28 -11.02 -10.18 2.31
N PHE A 29 -11.02 -8.94 2.81
CA PHE A 29 -10.61 -8.57 4.16
C PHE A 29 -11.80 -8.00 4.94
N HIS A 30 -12.84 -8.83 5.11
CA HIS A 30 -14.12 -8.39 5.67
C HIS A 30 -14.17 -8.28 7.20
N ILE A 31 -13.29 -9.01 7.90
CA ILE A 31 -13.32 -9.10 9.36
C ILE A 31 -12.12 -8.35 9.91
N ILE A 32 -12.38 -7.14 10.37
CA ILE A 32 -11.42 -6.31 11.08
C ILE A 32 -11.57 -6.60 12.58
N THR A 33 -10.46 -6.78 13.28
CA THR A 33 -10.43 -7.15 14.69
C THR A 33 -9.45 -6.24 15.41
N ASN A 34 -9.50 -6.24 16.74
CA ASN A 34 -8.55 -5.49 17.58
C ASN A 34 -7.09 -5.84 17.27
N TYR A 35 -6.81 -7.09 16.88
CA TYR A 35 -5.48 -7.51 16.46
C TYR A 35 -4.95 -6.68 15.26
N HIS A 36 -5.81 -6.41 14.28
CA HIS A 36 -5.43 -5.59 13.12
C HIS A 36 -5.17 -4.13 13.53
N HIS A 37 -6.01 -3.58 14.40
CA HIS A 37 -5.83 -2.23 14.93
C HIS A 37 -4.52 -2.08 15.70
N ASP A 38 -4.21 -3.04 16.57
CA ASP A 38 -3.00 -3.03 17.38
C ASP A 38 -1.74 -3.23 16.52
N ALA A 39 -1.80 -4.08 15.49
CA ALA A 39 -0.71 -4.24 14.53
C ALA A 39 -0.41 -2.94 13.77
N ILE A 40 -1.43 -2.23 13.27
CA ILE A 40 -1.25 -0.94 12.58
C ILE A 40 -0.73 0.14 13.54
N LYS A 41 -1.22 0.20 14.78
CA LYS A 41 -0.70 1.12 15.81
C LYS A 41 0.77 0.87 16.09
N LEU A 42 1.16 -0.40 16.27
CA LEU A 42 2.56 -0.78 16.51
C LEU A 42 3.46 -0.37 15.33
N LEU A 43 3.01 -0.66 14.10
CA LEU A 43 3.72 -0.31 12.88
C LEU A 43 3.92 1.22 12.75
N ASN A 44 2.87 2.01 12.92
CA ASN A 44 2.94 3.48 12.88
C ASN A 44 3.77 4.07 14.03
N GLY A 45 3.79 3.43 15.20
CA GLY A 45 4.62 3.85 16.33
C GLY A 45 6.10 3.54 16.16
N THR A 46 6.43 2.58 15.28
CA THR A 46 7.80 2.10 15.08
C THR A 46 8.46 2.71 13.84
N PHE A 47 7.68 2.93 12.78
CA PHE A 47 8.18 3.38 11.47
C PHE A 47 7.44 4.64 11.02
N ASN A 48 8.14 5.53 10.31
CA ASN A 48 7.50 6.63 9.59
C ASN A 48 6.87 6.10 8.30
N LEU A 49 5.63 5.61 8.39
CA LEU A 49 4.92 4.96 7.29
C LEU A 49 4.14 5.97 6.44
N ASN A 50 4.35 5.89 5.14
CA ASN A 50 3.49 6.48 4.13
C ASN A 50 2.51 5.44 3.63
N THR A 51 1.35 5.91 3.19
CA THR A 51 0.31 5.07 2.56
C THR A 51 -0.34 5.90 1.45
N TRP A 52 -1.30 5.34 0.71
CA TRP A 52 -2.00 6.12 -0.31
C TRP A 52 -2.69 7.36 0.27
N VAL A 53 -3.16 7.32 1.53
CA VAL A 53 -3.81 8.47 2.17
C VAL A 53 -2.84 9.61 2.51
N SER A 54 -1.54 9.32 2.63
CA SER A 54 -0.54 10.36 2.89
C SER A 54 -0.07 11.07 1.62
N MET A 55 -0.57 10.66 0.44
CA MET A 55 -0.21 11.26 -0.84
C MET A 55 -0.94 12.58 -1.07
N LYS A 56 -0.23 13.69 -0.87
CA LYS A 56 -0.71 15.05 -1.22
C LYS A 56 -1.11 15.20 -2.69
N THR A 57 -0.73 14.25 -3.56
CA THR A 57 -1.08 14.22 -4.98
C THR A 57 -2.59 14.34 -5.21
N LEU A 58 -3.41 13.79 -4.30
CA LEU A 58 -4.87 13.84 -4.42
C LEU A 58 -5.48 15.15 -3.90
N ASN A 59 -4.72 15.99 -3.21
CA ASN A 59 -5.18 17.29 -2.73
C ASN A 59 -5.61 18.21 -3.88
N TYR A 60 -5.03 18.02 -5.07
CA TYR A 60 -5.45 18.72 -6.27
C TYR A 60 -6.94 18.48 -6.59
N LEU A 61 -7.45 17.26 -6.39
CA LEU A 61 -8.87 16.95 -6.65
C LEU A 61 -9.79 17.80 -5.76
N PHE A 62 -9.45 17.92 -4.48
CA PHE A 62 -10.20 18.73 -3.53
C PHE A 62 -10.12 20.24 -3.83
N ASN A 63 -9.00 20.70 -4.39
CA ASN A 63 -8.84 22.10 -4.77
C ASN A 63 -9.59 22.47 -6.06
N GLU A 64 -9.57 21.58 -7.06
CA GLU A 64 -10.23 21.82 -8.35
C GLU A 64 -11.74 21.56 -8.31
N PHE A 65 -12.16 20.60 -7.49
CA PHE A 65 -13.55 20.16 -7.40
C PHE A 65 -14.06 20.26 -5.95
N PRO A 66 -14.07 21.45 -5.34
CA PRO A 66 -14.43 21.62 -3.93
C PRO A 66 -15.89 21.21 -3.64
N ASP A 67 -16.80 21.40 -4.61
CA ASP A 67 -18.21 21.04 -4.46
C ASP A 67 -18.48 19.52 -4.46
N TYR A 68 -17.46 18.70 -4.80
CA TYR A 68 -17.55 17.24 -4.92
C TYR A 68 -16.75 16.51 -3.83
N GLU A 69 -16.48 17.17 -2.69
CA GLU A 69 -15.64 16.62 -1.63
C GLU A 69 -16.10 15.23 -1.17
N ASN A 70 -17.41 15.02 -0.98
CA ASN A 70 -17.95 13.75 -0.51
C ASN A 70 -17.79 12.63 -1.54
N GLU A 71 -18.05 12.92 -2.82
CA GLU A 71 -17.91 11.98 -3.93
C GLU A 71 -16.45 11.60 -4.15
N ILE A 72 -15.54 12.56 -4.02
CA ILE A 72 -14.10 12.31 -4.09
C ILE A 72 -13.69 11.40 -2.93
N ILE A 73 -14.14 11.69 -1.70
CA ILE A 73 -13.85 10.84 -0.53
C ILE A 73 -14.39 9.42 -0.75
N GLU A 74 -15.63 9.27 -1.23
CA GLU A 74 -16.25 7.96 -1.47
C GLU A 74 -15.48 7.14 -2.51
N GLU A 75 -15.11 7.76 -3.63
CA GLU A 75 -14.35 7.09 -4.70
C GLU A 75 -12.92 6.74 -4.24
N LEU A 76 -12.26 7.64 -3.50
CA LEU A 76 -10.92 7.38 -2.93
C LEU A 76 -10.94 6.27 -1.88
N GLN A 77 -12.04 6.09 -1.15
CA GLN A 77 -12.24 4.98 -0.22
C GLN A 77 -12.47 3.64 -0.91
N GLY A 78 -12.77 3.64 -2.21
CA GLY A 78 -12.91 2.43 -3.00
C GLY A 78 -11.59 1.70 -3.19
N SER A 79 -11.64 0.37 -3.22
CA SER A 79 -10.47 -0.49 -3.46
C SER A 79 -9.79 -0.26 -4.81
N GLY A 80 -10.50 0.37 -5.76
CA GLY A 80 -10.03 0.62 -7.12
C GLY A 80 -8.84 1.57 -7.16
N ILE A 81 -9.04 2.80 -6.69
CA ILE A 81 -8.01 3.85 -6.73
C ILE A 81 -6.82 3.50 -5.83
N GLN A 82 -7.09 3.07 -4.60
CA GLN A 82 -6.05 2.58 -3.69
C GLN A 82 -5.18 1.52 -4.39
N GLY A 83 -5.80 0.49 -4.96
CA GLY A 83 -5.08 -0.59 -5.61
C GLY A 83 -4.33 -0.17 -6.88
N ILE A 84 -4.60 1.00 -7.45
CA ILE A 84 -3.80 1.59 -8.53
C ILE A 84 -2.57 2.29 -7.94
N PHE A 85 -2.74 3.11 -6.91
CA PHE A 85 -1.64 3.79 -6.23
C PHE A 85 -0.64 2.80 -5.63
N ASP A 86 -1.13 1.78 -4.94
CA ASP A 86 -0.28 0.74 -4.37
C ASP A 86 0.56 0.08 -5.48
N LYS A 87 -0.04 -0.30 -6.62
CA LYS A 87 0.71 -0.89 -7.73
C LYS A 87 1.76 0.06 -8.30
N LEU A 88 1.42 1.34 -8.49
CA LEU A 88 2.31 2.33 -9.05
C LEU A 88 3.54 2.54 -8.16
N ILE A 89 3.31 2.73 -6.85
CA ILE A 89 4.39 2.95 -5.88
C ILE A 89 5.24 1.70 -5.72
N LEU A 90 4.61 0.54 -5.52
CA LEU A 90 5.35 -0.72 -5.33
C LEU A 90 6.18 -1.08 -6.57
N THR A 91 5.66 -0.83 -7.77
CA THR A 91 6.41 -1.08 -9.03
C THR A 91 7.65 -0.18 -9.13
N ASN A 92 7.57 1.08 -8.72
CA ASN A 92 8.65 2.05 -8.86
C ASN A 92 9.54 2.22 -7.63
N SER A 93 9.20 1.57 -6.52
CA SER A 93 9.99 1.61 -5.28
C SER A 93 11.39 1.02 -5.46
N ASN A 94 12.37 1.51 -4.70
CA ASN A 94 13.71 0.91 -4.75
C ASN A 94 13.68 -0.55 -4.29
N TYR A 95 13.00 -0.79 -3.16
CA TYR A 95 12.80 -2.12 -2.61
C TYR A 95 11.31 -2.43 -2.47
N PHE A 96 10.91 -3.60 -2.95
CA PHE A 96 9.58 -4.16 -2.69
C PHE A 96 9.69 -5.40 -1.79
N ILE A 97 9.13 -5.30 -0.59
CA ILE A 97 9.04 -6.41 0.36
C ILE A 97 7.57 -6.84 0.45
N SER A 98 7.29 -8.11 0.15
CA SER A 98 5.97 -8.70 0.35
C SER A 98 5.91 -9.44 1.68
N GLY A 99 4.69 -9.66 2.18
CA GLY A 99 4.51 -10.48 3.39
C GLY A 99 5.02 -11.92 3.24
N PRO A 100 5.13 -12.66 4.35
CA PRO A 100 5.69 -13.99 4.39
C PRO A 100 4.83 -15.00 3.63
N GLU A 101 5.46 -16.10 3.22
CA GLU A 101 4.76 -17.24 2.62
C GLU A 101 3.72 -17.80 3.60
N GLY A 102 2.47 -17.94 3.15
CA GLY A 102 1.35 -18.37 3.98
C GLY A 102 0.54 -17.24 4.64
N CYS A 103 1.09 -16.03 4.77
CA CYS A 103 0.35 -14.87 5.31
C CYS A 103 -0.05 -13.88 4.21
N ALA A 104 0.89 -13.46 3.38
CA ALA A 104 0.54 -12.78 2.15
C ALA A 104 0.04 -13.84 1.17
N HIS A 105 -1.04 -13.57 0.43
CA HIS A 105 -1.38 -14.37 -0.73
C HIS A 105 -0.20 -14.29 -1.73
N ALA A 106 0.77 -15.18 -1.54
CA ALA A 106 2.02 -15.26 -2.29
C ALA A 106 1.78 -15.50 -3.79
N LYS A 107 0.59 -15.99 -4.13
CA LYS A 107 0.07 -16.20 -5.48
C LYS A 107 -0.99 -15.16 -5.89
N SER A 108 -1.12 -14.06 -5.16
CA SER A 108 -2.08 -13.01 -5.52
C SER A 108 -1.74 -12.49 -6.91
N LYS A 109 -2.78 -12.23 -7.72
CA LYS A 109 -2.62 -11.55 -9.00
C LYS A 109 -1.97 -10.16 -8.80
N PHE A 110 -2.09 -9.58 -7.60
CA PHE A 110 -1.51 -8.31 -7.21
C PHE A 110 0.02 -8.34 -7.20
N SER A 111 0.63 -9.10 -6.28
CA SER A 111 2.10 -9.15 -6.16
C SER A 111 2.76 -9.74 -7.40
N ARG A 112 2.11 -10.68 -8.08
CA ARG A 112 2.60 -11.24 -9.36
C ARG A 112 2.74 -10.16 -10.43
N LYS A 113 1.70 -9.35 -10.66
CA LYS A 113 1.74 -8.28 -11.68
C LYS A 113 2.84 -7.26 -11.38
N ILE A 114 2.99 -6.87 -10.11
CA ILE A 114 4.06 -5.96 -9.69
C ILE A 114 5.43 -6.57 -9.98
N GLY A 115 5.64 -7.85 -9.66
CA GLY A 115 6.91 -8.53 -9.94
C GLY A 115 7.19 -8.76 -11.43
N GLU A 116 6.16 -8.89 -12.26
CA GLU A 116 6.32 -8.96 -13.71
C GLU A 116 6.80 -7.61 -14.28
N GLU A 117 6.18 -6.50 -13.87
CA GLU A 117 6.59 -5.17 -14.33
C GLU A 117 7.95 -4.75 -13.76
N ARG A 118 8.23 -5.03 -12.48
CA ARG A 118 9.56 -4.78 -11.89
C ARG A 118 10.66 -5.55 -12.61
N ARG A 119 10.40 -6.80 -13.01
CA ARG A 119 11.35 -7.59 -13.80
C ARG A 119 11.66 -6.92 -15.14
N ARG A 120 10.63 -6.43 -15.85
CA ARG A 120 10.83 -5.67 -17.10
C ARG A 120 11.67 -4.42 -16.88
N LEU A 121 11.38 -3.63 -15.84
CA LEU A 121 12.15 -2.43 -15.52
C LEU A 121 13.63 -2.75 -15.22
N ILE A 122 13.91 -3.87 -14.55
CA ILE A 122 15.28 -4.35 -14.31
C ILE A 122 15.95 -4.77 -15.63
N GLU A 123 15.24 -5.51 -16.49
CA GLU A 123 15.71 -5.92 -17.82
C GLU A 123 16.03 -4.71 -18.71
N ASP A 124 15.23 -3.63 -18.59
CA ASP A 124 15.43 -2.32 -19.24
C ASP A 124 16.51 -1.46 -18.57
N ARG A 125 17.28 -2.03 -17.63
CA ARG A 125 18.40 -1.40 -16.90
C ARG A 125 18.00 -0.19 -16.05
N ASN A 126 16.78 -0.18 -15.50
CA ASN A 126 16.40 0.82 -14.51
C ASN A 126 17.15 0.59 -13.19
N ILE A 127 18.20 1.39 -12.96
CA ILE A 127 19.08 1.29 -11.78
C ILE A 127 18.39 1.60 -10.45
N ASN A 128 17.20 2.22 -10.48
CA ASN A 128 16.48 2.56 -9.26
C ASN A 128 15.78 1.34 -8.64
N ILE A 129 15.55 0.28 -9.41
CA ILE A 129 14.86 -0.93 -8.94
C ILE A 129 15.91 -1.93 -8.41
N LEU A 130 16.00 -2.07 -7.10
CA LEU A 130 17.08 -2.81 -6.43
C LEU A 130 16.72 -4.27 -6.11
N ASN A 131 15.45 -4.64 -6.25
CA ASN A 131 14.99 -6.03 -6.17
C ASN A 131 13.72 -6.24 -7.01
N ASN A 132 13.45 -7.48 -7.40
CA ASN A 132 12.16 -7.81 -7.98
C ASN A 132 11.07 -7.88 -6.89
N ILE A 133 11.13 -8.91 -6.04
CA ILE A 133 10.30 -9.05 -4.83
C ILE A 133 11.15 -9.77 -3.77
N THR A 134 11.21 -9.22 -2.56
CA THR A 134 11.74 -9.94 -1.39
C THR A 134 10.57 -10.37 -0.52
N ARG A 135 10.50 -11.64 -0.12
CA ARG A 135 9.49 -12.09 0.83
C ARG A 135 10.01 -11.95 2.24
N TRP A 136 9.17 -11.44 3.14
CA TRP A 136 9.50 -11.40 4.56
C TRP A 136 9.75 -12.84 5.06
N PRO A 137 10.91 -13.14 5.67
CA PRO A 137 11.20 -14.48 6.19
C PRO A 137 10.36 -14.78 7.43
N LEU A 138 9.80 -16.00 7.50
CA LEU A 138 9.32 -16.56 8.76
C LEU A 138 10.54 -17.14 9.47
N TYR A 139 10.88 -16.62 10.64
CA TYR A 139 11.90 -17.21 11.51
C TYR A 139 11.21 -18.07 12.57
#